data_AF-A0A957P7V2-F1
#
_entry.id   AF-A0A957P7V2-F1
#
_cell.length_a   1.000
_cell.length_b   1.000
_cell.length_c   1.000
_cell.angle_alpha   90.00
_cell.angle_beta   90.00
_cell.angle_gamma   90.00
#
_symmetry.space_group_name_H-M   'P 1'
#
loop_
_entity.id
_entity.type
_entity.pdbx_description
1 polymer ?
#
loop_
_entity_poly.entity_id
_entity_poly.type
_entity_poly.pdbx_seq_one_letter_code
_entity_poly.pdbx_strand_id
1 'polypeptide(L)'
;DKGMWAQGRIAWLMGELYSTVEPRPEWLALCKHGVDFIRQHGFDADGRMFFQLTREGRPVRKRRYVFTETFGVIALAAYARATGDDAARQ
;
A
#
# COMPACT_ATOMS: atom_id res chain seq x y z
N ASP A 1 14.26 8.50 0.83
CA ASP A 1 13.42 7.65 1.70
C ASP A 1 12.00 7.55 1.19
N LYS A 2 11.26 6.54 1.65
CA LYS A 2 9.86 6.26 1.31
C LYS A 2 9.01 6.31 2.59
N GLY A 3 8.15 7.33 2.69
CA GLY A 3 7.17 7.43 3.78
C GLY A 3 5.96 6.54 3.51
N MET A 4 5.62 5.66 4.45
CA MET A 4 4.61 4.62 4.22
C MET A 4 3.19 5.17 4.06
N TRP A 5 2.88 6.33 4.65
CA TRP A 5 1.58 6.99 4.42
C TRP A 5 1.41 7.43 2.97
N ALA A 6 2.46 8.00 2.37
CA ALA A 6 2.42 8.42 0.97
C ALA A 6 2.31 7.20 0.05
N GLN A 7 3.02 6.11 0.36
CA GLN A 7 2.92 4.85 -0.40
C GLN A 7 1.51 4.25 -0.34
N GLY A 8 0.90 4.18 0.85
CA GLY A 8 -0.48 3.71 1.00
C GLY A 8 -1.48 4.59 0.25
N ARG A 9 -1.38 5.92 0.41
CA ARG A 9 -2.29 6.86 -0.25
C ARG A 9 -2.22 6.83 -1.77
N ILE A 10 -1.03 6.74 -2.35
CA ILE A 10 -0.88 6.70 -3.81
C ILE A 10 -1.38 5.36 -4.37
N ALA A 11 -1.10 4.24 -3.69
CA ALA A 11 -1.59 2.93 -4.08
C ALA A 11 -3.13 2.89 -4.04
N TRP A 12 -3.73 3.40 -2.95
CA TRP A 12 -5.18 3.57 -2.84
C TRP A 12 -5.75 4.42 -3.98
N LEU A 13 -5.20 5.62 -4.20
CA LEU A 13 -5.72 6.55 -5.21
C LEU A 13 -5.75 5.89 -6.60
N MET A 14 -4.67 5.20 -6.98
CA MET A 14 -4.60 4.53 -8.29
C MET A 14 -5.64 3.41 -8.42
N GLY A 15 -5.87 2.62 -7.36
CA GLY A 15 -6.92 1.60 -7.34
C GLY A 15 -8.34 2.18 -7.36
N GLU A 16 -8.54 3.32 -6.68
CA GLU A 16 -9.81 4.04 -6.67
C GLU A 16 -10.15 4.60 -8.05
N LEU A 17 -9.19 5.26 -8.71
CA LEU A 17 -9.35 5.77 -10.07
C LEU A 17 -9.66 4.65 -11.07
N TYR A 18 -8.95 3.52 -10.97
CA TYR A 18 -9.21 2.34 -11.79
C TYR A 18 -10.65 1.83 -11.63
N SER A 19 -11.14 1.79 -10.39
CA SER A 19 -12.45 1.21 -10.06
C SER A 19 -13.62 2.14 -10.33
N THR A 20 -13.44 3.46 -10.18
CA THR A 20 -14.56 4.43 -10.13
C THR A 20 -14.57 5.44 -11.26
N VAL A 21 -13.43 5.65 -11.94
CA VAL A 21 -13.32 6.59 -13.06
C VAL A 21 -13.23 5.84 -14.39
N GLU A 22 -12.18 5.04 -14.57
CA GLU A 22 -11.95 4.28 -15.81
C GLU A 22 -10.97 3.12 -15.55
N PRO A 23 -11.20 1.91 -16.08
CA PRO A 23 -10.32 0.76 -15.87
C PRO A 23 -9.03 0.82 -16.72
N ARG A 24 -8.19 1.85 -16.50
CA ARG A 24 -6.93 2.03 -17.22
C ARG A 24 -5.82 1.09 -16.69
N PRO A 25 -5.23 0.23 -17.52
CA PRO A 25 -4.21 -0.74 -17.08
C PRO A 25 -3.01 -0.10 -16.37
N GLU A 26 -2.62 1.12 -16.73
CA GLU A 26 -1.48 1.81 -16.11
C GLU A 26 -1.77 2.16 -14.64
N TRP A 27 -3.02 2.53 -14.31
CA TRP A 27 -3.41 2.82 -12.93
C TRP A 27 -3.39 1.55 -12.09
N LEU A 28 -3.89 0.44 -12.64
CA LEU A 28 -3.83 -0.83 -11.94
C LEU A 28 -2.39 -1.29 -11.71
N ALA A 29 -1.51 -1.14 -12.70
CA ALA A 29 -0.09 -1.46 -12.58
C ALA A 29 0.59 -0.63 -11.49
N LEU A 30 0.29 0.68 -11.39
CA LEU A 30 0.83 1.56 -10.34
C LEU A 30 0.29 1.19 -8.95
N CYS A 31 -1.00 0.87 -8.85
CA CYS A 31 -1.62 0.38 -7.62
C CYS A 31 -0.93 -0.91 -7.14
N LYS A 32 -0.77 -1.88 -8.04
CA LYS A 32 -0.07 -3.15 -7.78
C LYS A 32 1.35 -2.92 -7.31
N HIS A 33 2.11 -2.08 -8.00
CA HIS A 33 3.49 -1.77 -7.64
C HIS A 33 3.60 -1.20 -6.21
N GLY A 34 2.67 -0.31 -5.83
CA GLY A 34 2.61 0.23 -4.47
C GLY A 34 2.25 -0.84 -3.42
N VAL A 35 1.24 -1.66 -3.70
CA VAL A 35 0.81 -2.75 -2.81
C VAL A 35 1.91 -3.80 -2.62
N ASP A 36 2.58 -4.21 -3.69
CA ASP A 36 3.69 -5.17 -3.62
C ASP A 36 4.82 -4.64 -2.73
N PHE A 37 5.18 -3.36 -2.88
CA PHE A 37 6.19 -2.73 -2.03
C PHE A 37 5.76 -2.71 -0.55
N ILE A 38 4.49 -2.41 -0.26
CA ILE A 38 3.94 -2.42 1.10
C ILE A 38 3.97 -3.83 1.69
N ARG A 39 3.55 -4.85 0.95
CA ARG A 39 3.56 -6.25 1.39
C ARG A 39 4.98 -6.75 1.66
N GLN A 40 5.93 -6.41 0.78
CA GLN A 40 7.31 -6.91 0.87
C GLN A 40 8.14 -6.23 1.97
N HIS A 41 7.88 -4.95 2.27
CA HIS A 41 8.78 -4.16 3.12
C HIS A 41 8.07 -3.38 4.23
N GLY A 42 6.75 -3.26 4.17
CA GLY A 42 5.99 -2.36 5.02
C GLY A 42 5.83 -2.85 6.46
N PHE A 43 5.94 -4.15 6.69
CA PHE A 43 5.66 -4.80 7.98
C PHE A 43 6.94 -5.24 8.67
N ASP A 44 6.96 -5.05 9.99
CA ASP A 44 7.97 -5.60 10.89
C ASP A 44 7.53 -6.99 11.40
N ALA A 45 8.43 -7.71 12.07
CA ALA A 45 8.18 -9.05 12.57
C ALA A 45 7.04 -9.14 13.62
N ASP A 46 6.66 -8.02 14.24
CA ASP A 46 5.54 -7.93 15.18
C ASP A 46 4.18 -7.66 14.51
N GLY A 47 4.13 -7.67 13.17
CA GLY A 47 2.93 -7.40 12.39
C GLY A 47 2.56 -5.91 12.28
N ARG A 48 3.33 -5.00 12.87
CA ARG A 48 3.10 -3.54 12.77
C ARG A 48 3.87 -2.94 11.62
N MET A 49 3.37 -1.83 11.08
CA MET A 49 3.99 -1.20 9.92
C MET A 49 5.10 -0.21 10.29
N PHE A 50 6.13 -0.13 9.45
CA PHE A 50 7.14 0.93 9.54
C PHE A 50 6.56 2.28 9.10
N PHE A 51 7.04 3.38 9.69
CA PHE A 51 6.64 4.71 9.27
C PHE A 51 7.42 5.18 8.03
N GLN A 52 8.69 4.81 7.94
CA GLN A 52 9.61 5.25 6.89
C GLN A 52 10.63 4.15 6.57
N LEU A 53 10.87 3.96 5.29
CA LEU A 53 11.83 3.02 4.73
C LEU A 53 12.86 3.77 3.87
N THR A 54 14.01 3.16 3.60
CA THR A 54 14.91 3.63 2.55
C THR A 54 14.26 3.43 1.18
N ARG A 55 14.91 3.91 0.11
CA ARG A 55 14.46 3.67 -1.26
C ARG A 55 14.36 2.16 -1.57
N GLU A 56 15.28 1.37 -1.02
CA GLU A 56 15.41 -0.08 -1.16
C GLU A 56 14.52 -0.87 -0.19
N GLY A 57 13.68 -0.20 0.60
CA GLY A 57 12.75 -0.88 1.52
C GLY A 57 13.34 -1.27 2.87
N ARG A 58 14.56 -0.84 3.21
CA ARG A 58 15.13 -1.10 4.55
C ARG A 58 14.47 -0.21 5.61
N PRO A 59 14.18 -0.71 6.82
CA PRO A 59 13.53 0.08 7.84
C PRO A 59 14.40 1.25 8.32
N VAL A 60 13.83 2.46 8.33
CA VAL A 60 14.50 3.67 8.86
C VAL A 60 13.86 4.08 10.18
N ARG A 61 12.52 4.06 10.25
CA ARG A 61 11.80 4.51 11.43
C ARG A 61 10.48 3.78 11.58
N LYS A 62 10.22 3.31 12.79
CA LYS A 62 8.92 2.82 13.25
C LYS A 62 8.33 3.83 14.24
N ARG A 63 7.06 4.20 14.10
CA ARG A 63 6.35 5.07 15.04
C ARG A 63 5.08 4.36 15.51
N ARG A 64 4.69 4.54 16.78
CA ARG A 64 3.49 3.91 17.37
C ARG A 64 2.17 4.61 16.96
N TYR A 65 2.05 5.08 15.72
CA TYR A 65 0.80 5.63 15.19
C TYR A 65 0.09 4.56 14.36
N VAL A 66 -1.19 4.30 14.64
CA VAL A 66 -2.00 3.32 13.89
C VAL A 66 -2.33 3.77 12.45
N PHE A 67 -2.04 5.03 12.11
CA PHE A 67 -2.37 5.59 10.81
C PHE A 67 -1.63 4.95 9.64
N THR A 68 -0.43 4.39 9.89
CA THR A 68 0.30 3.69 8.82
C THR A 68 -0.47 2.45 8.38
N GLU A 69 -0.94 1.69 9.36
CA GLU A 69 -1.81 0.53 9.17
C GLU A 69 -3.11 0.94 8.49
N THR A 70 -3.73 2.06 8.88
CA THR A 70 -4.94 2.57 8.22
C THR A 70 -4.72 2.80 6.71
N PHE A 71 -3.63 3.47 6.33
CA PHE A 71 -3.36 3.70 4.90
C PHE A 71 -2.94 2.43 4.16
N GLY A 72 -2.27 1.49 4.83
CA GLY A 72 -1.97 0.18 4.26
C GLY A 72 -3.22 -0.63 3.96
N VAL A 73 -4.14 -0.74 4.93
CA VAL A 73 -5.42 -1.46 4.78
C VAL A 73 -6.28 -0.87 3.68
N ILE A 74 -6.40 0.47 3.63
CA ILE A 74 -7.19 1.13 2.58
C ILE A 74 -6.60 0.89 1.18
N ALA A 75 -5.27 0.86 1.05
CA ALA A 75 -4.61 0.52 -0.21
C ALA A 75 -4.87 -0.92 -0.64
N LEU A 76 -4.74 -1.87 0.29
CA LEU A 76 -5.00 -3.29 0.05
C LEU A 76 -6.46 -3.54 -0.33
N ALA A 77 -7.41 -2.92 0.37
CA ALA A 77 -8.83 -3.04 0.08
C ALA A 77 -9.19 -2.52 -1.33
N ALA A 78 -8.63 -1.37 -1.73
CA ALA A 78 -8.85 -0.84 -3.08
C ALA A 78 -8.26 -1.77 -4.16
N TYR A 79 -7.08 -2.34 -3.92
CA TYR A 79 -6.47 -3.30 -4.84
C TYR A 79 -7.28 -4.60 -4.94
N ALA A 80 -7.75 -5.15 -3.82
CA ALA A 80 -8.61 -6.32 -3.77
C ALA A 80 -9.90 -6.11 -4.58
N ARG A 81 -10.52 -4.93 -4.46
CA ARG A 81 -11.71 -4.56 -5.25
C ARG A 81 -11.41 -4.46 -6.73
N ALA A 82 -10.29 -3.85 -7.11
CA ALA A 82 -9.91 -3.63 -8.51
C ALA A 82 -9.55 -4.94 -9.24
N THR A 83 -9.01 -5.94 -8.53
CA THR A 83 -8.43 -7.15 -9.14
C THR A 83 -9.18 -8.44 -8.84
N GLY A 84 -9.97 -8.46 -7.77
CA GLY A 84 -10.47 -9.72 -7.19
C GLY A 84 -9.41 -10.52 -6.42
N ASP A 85 -8.23 -9.94 -6.09
CA ASP A 85 -7.22 -10.60 -5.25
C ASP A 85 -7.74 -10.81 -3.81
N ASP A 86 -8.17 -12.05 -3.52
CA ASP A 86 -8.65 -12.42 -2.18
C ASP A 86 -7.55 -12.37 -1.11
N ALA A 87 -6.27 -12.55 -1.49
CA ALA A 87 -5.16 -12.40 -0.54
C ALA A 87 -4.92 -10.94 -0.16
N ALA A 88 -5.53 -9.97 -0.85
CA ALA A 88 -5.50 -8.56 -0.47
C ALA A 88 -6.63 -8.18 0.51
N ARG A 89 -7.54 -9.11 0.82
CA ARG A 89 -8.64 -8.90 1.79
C ARG A 89 -8.29 -9.36 3.22
N GLN A 90 -7.19 -10.08 3.39
CA GLN A 90 -6.69 -10.57 4.68
C GLN A 90 -5.68 -9.59 5.28
#